data_AF-A0A7K0XG20-F1
#
_entry.id   AF-A0A7K0XG20-F1
#
_cell.length_a   1.000
_cell.length_b   1.000
_cell.length_c   1.000
_cell.angle_alpha   90.00
_cell.angle_beta   90.00
_cell.angle_gamma   90.00
#
_symmetry.space_group_name_H-M   'P 1'
#
loop_
_entity.id
_entity.type
_entity.pdbx_description
1 polymer ?
#
loop_
_entity_poly.entity_id
_entity_poly.type
_entity_poly.pdbx_seq_one_letter_code
_entity_poly.pdbx_strand_id
1 'polypeptide(L)'
;MSDTTILEDLPFDELRHRAFHLAEKRVDIGFFTDLFSHMPGMVAIEGEGGDLGAIGGTFIETVKAVREMLGDNELDPTTEELLCARFATYIRDHQ
;
A
#
# COMPACT_ATOMS: atom_id res chain seq x y z
N MET A 1 -14.23 11.50 22.69
CA MET A 1 -14.54 12.35 21.53
C MET A 1 -13.98 11.62 20.34
N SER A 2 -14.82 10.94 19.58
CA SER A 2 -14.39 10.24 18.37
C SER A 2 -14.11 11.32 17.34
N ASP A 3 -12.83 11.61 17.12
CA ASP A 3 -12.41 12.53 16.08
C ASP A 3 -12.92 11.94 14.76
N THR A 4 -13.96 12.54 14.18
CA THR A 4 -14.43 12.20 12.84
C THR A 4 -13.43 12.76 11.83
N THR A 5 -12.16 12.37 11.94
CA THR A 5 -11.16 12.69 10.94
C THR A 5 -11.68 12.07 9.65
N ILE A 6 -12.07 12.90 8.68
CA ILE A 6 -12.40 12.41 7.34
C ILE A 6 -11.09 11.89 6.79
N LEU A 7 -10.92 10.55 6.79
CA LEU A 7 -9.69 9.92 6.32
C LEU A 7 -9.34 10.39 4.90
N GLU A 8 -10.36 10.64 4.08
CA GLU A 8 -10.23 11.12 2.70
C GLU A 8 -9.71 12.58 2.59
N ASP A 9 -9.68 13.34 3.69
CA ASP A 9 -9.10 14.71 3.76
C ASP A 9 -7.61 14.68 4.18
N LEU A 10 -7.12 13.55 4.68
CA LEU A 10 -5.72 13.41 5.08
C LEU A 10 -4.80 13.35 3.85
N PRO A 11 -3.58 13.91 3.95
CA PRO A 11 -2.62 13.82 2.87
C PRO A 11 -2.22 12.35 2.62
N PHE A 12 -1.89 12.03 1.38
CA PHE A 12 -1.52 10.68 0.94
C PHE A 12 -0.47 10.02 1.85
N ASP A 13 0.57 10.76 2.25
CA ASP A 13 1.62 10.23 3.12
C ASP A 13 1.11 9.83 4.51
N GLU A 14 0.20 10.62 5.10
CA GLU A 14 -0.44 10.31 6.38
C GLU A 14 -1.32 9.04 6.25
N LEU A 15 -2.12 8.94 5.19
CA LEU A 15 -2.95 7.78 4.91
C LEU A 15 -2.12 6.51 4.73
N ARG A 16 -1.08 6.60 3.91
CA ARG A 16 -0.12 5.53 3.68
C ARG A 16 0.49 5.07 5.00
N HIS A 17 1.02 6.00 5.80
CA HIS A 17 1.67 5.67 7.05
C HIS A 17 0.73 4.99 8.05
N ARG A 18 -0.51 5.47 8.18
CA ARG A 18 -1.53 4.86 9.06
C ARG A 18 -1.94 3.47 8.57
N ALA A 19 -2.22 3.31 7.28
CA ALA A 19 -2.60 2.02 6.70
C ALA A 19 -1.48 0.99 6.85
N PHE A 20 -0.23 1.39 6.59
CA PHE A 20 0.93 0.51 6.70
C PHE A 20 1.16 0.09 8.14
N HIS A 21 1.12 1.03 9.09
CA HIS A 21 1.26 0.71 10.51
C HIS A 21 0.18 -0.26 11.01
N LEU A 22 -1.05 -0.11 10.52
CA LEU A 22 -2.15 -1.01 10.86
C LEU A 22 -1.96 -2.40 10.24
N ALA A 23 -1.57 -2.48 8.97
CA ALA A 23 -1.25 -3.73 8.28
C ALA A 23 -0.03 -4.44 8.90
N GLU A 24 1.00 -3.70 9.30
CA GLU A 24 2.20 -4.20 9.99
C GLU A 24 1.83 -4.83 11.34
N LYS A 25 1.01 -4.15 12.15
CA LYS A 25 0.51 -4.71 13.42
C LYS A 25 -0.26 -6.01 13.26
N ARG A 26 -0.96 -6.15 12.13
CA ARG A 26 -1.78 -7.32 11.82
C ARG A 26 -1.00 -8.41 11.09
N VAL A 27 0.23 -8.13 10.67
CA VAL A 27 1.01 -8.98 9.76
C VAL A 27 0.18 -9.33 8.52
N ASP A 28 -0.54 -8.33 7.99
CA ASP A 28 -1.43 -8.51 6.85
C ASP A 28 -0.62 -8.49 5.55
N ILE A 29 -0.02 -9.63 5.23
CA ILE A 29 0.77 -9.83 4.01
C ILE A 29 -0.12 -9.60 2.77
N GLY A 30 -1.41 -9.97 2.85
CA GLY A 30 -2.37 -9.82 1.75
C GLY A 30 -2.55 -8.37 1.34
N PHE A 31 -2.63 -7.45 2.32
CA PHE A 31 -2.67 -6.02 2.04
C PHE A 31 -1.48 -5.53 1.19
N PHE A 32 -0.26 -5.93 1.55
CA PHE A 32 0.96 -5.49 0.84
C PHE A 32 1.11 -6.16 -0.52
N THR A 33 0.82 -7.46 -0.62
CA THR A 33 0.84 -8.19 -1.90
C THR A 33 -0.19 -7.62 -2.88
N ASP A 34 -1.39 -7.31 -2.41
CA ASP A 34 -2.42 -6.72 -3.24
C ASP A 34 -2.02 -5.30 -3.69
N LEU A 35 -1.47 -4.49 -2.78
CA LEU A 35 -0.96 -3.15 -3.11
C LEU A 35 0.13 -3.21 -4.19
N PHE A 36 1.00 -4.22 -4.10
CA PHE A 36 2.04 -4.49 -5.08
C PHE A 36 1.46 -4.86 -6.45
N SER A 37 0.50 -5.80 -6.52
CA SER A 37 -0.12 -6.24 -7.78
C SER A 37 -0.91 -5.15 -8.51
N HIS A 38 -1.46 -4.15 -7.80
CA HIS A 38 -2.24 -3.09 -8.42
C HIS A 38 -1.40 -1.91 -8.94
N MET A 39 -0.07 -1.95 -8.78
CA MET A 39 0.79 -0.87 -9.27
C MET A 39 1.01 -0.99 -10.78
N PRO A 40 0.88 0.11 -11.55
CA PRO A 40 0.93 0.07 -13.01
C PRO A 40 2.29 -0.37 -13.58
N GLY A 41 3.38 -0.22 -12.82
CA GLY A 41 4.71 -0.74 -13.19
C GLY A 41 4.87 -2.25 -13.01
N MET A 42 3.97 -2.91 -12.26
CA MET A 42 4.06 -4.33 -11.94
C MET A 42 3.43 -5.22 -13.00
N VAL A 43 2.34 -4.76 -13.62
CA VAL A 43 1.67 -5.48 -14.73
C VAL A 43 2.65 -5.83 -15.86
N ALA A 44 3.71 -5.05 -16.03
CA ALA A 44 4.78 -5.33 -16.98
C ALA A 44 5.69 -6.52 -16.58
N ILE A 45 5.95 -6.75 -15.29
CA ILE A 45 6.78 -7.87 -14.80
C ILE A 45 6.00 -9.15 -14.54
N GLU A 46 4.67 -9.07 -14.39
CA GLU A 46 3.78 -10.23 -14.22
C GLU A 46 3.70 -11.11 -15.48
N GLY A 47 3.98 -10.54 -16.68
CA GLY A 47 4.05 -11.28 -17.95
C GLY A 47 5.29 -12.19 -18.09
N GLU A 48 6.31 -11.98 -17.26
CA GLU A 48 7.58 -12.70 -17.27
C GLU A 48 7.87 -13.36 -15.90
N GLY A 49 6.87 -14.02 -15.29
CA GLY A 49 7.13 -14.95 -14.18
C GLY A 49 7.86 -14.35 -12.98
N GLY A 50 7.59 -13.08 -12.66
CA GLY A 50 8.03 -12.45 -11.41
C GLY A 50 7.31 -13.07 -10.22
N ASP A 51 7.82 -14.19 -9.72
CA ASP A 51 7.33 -14.79 -8.48
C ASP A 51 7.55 -13.79 -7.33
N LEU A 52 6.44 -13.25 -6.83
CA LEU A 52 6.43 -12.35 -5.66
C LEU A 52 7.11 -13.00 -4.44
N GLY A 53 7.12 -14.34 -4.36
CA GLY A 53 7.86 -15.11 -3.37
C GLY A 53 9.38 -15.18 -3.62
N ALA A 54 9.86 -14.90 -4.83
CA ALA A 54 11.27 -14.81 -5.16
C ALA A 54 11.87 -13.42 -4.90
N ILE A 55 11.04 -12.35 -4.91
CA ILE A 55 11.46 -10.97 -4.61
C ILE A 55 11.39 -10.68 -3.10
N GLY A 56 10.41 -11.25 -2.38
CA GLY A 56 10.19 -11.01 -0.95
C GLY A 56 10.62 -12.17 -0.06
N GLY A 57 11.92 -12.26 0.27
CA GLY A 57 12.45 -13.34 1.13
C GLY A 57 11.86 -13.39 2.55
N THR A 58 11.19 -12.33 3.02
CA THR A 58 10.41 -12.28 4.27
C THR A 58 9.34 -11.16 4.24
N PHE A 59 8.34 -11.19 5.13
CA PHE A 59 7.33 -10.13 5.29
C PHE A 59 7.93 -8.72 5.37
N ILE A 60 9.02 -8.55 6.11
CA ILE A 60 9.69 -7.25 6.26
C ILE A 60 10.27 -6.76 4.93
N GLU A 61 10.84 -7.66 4.13
CA GLU A 61 11.37 -7.32 2.81
C GLU A 61 10.24 -6.92 1.85
N THR A 62 9.08 -7.59 1.91
CA THR A 62 7.89 -7.20 1.13
C THR A 62 7.39 -5.81 1.50
N VAL A 63 7.26 -5.53 2.81
CA VAL A 63 6.84 -4.19 3.30
C VAL A 63 7.84 -3.12 2.85
N LYS A 64 9.13 -3.41 2.97
CA LYS A 64 10.20 -2.48 2.59
C LYS A 64 10.20 -2.19 1.08
N ALA A 65 10.10 -3.22 0.24
CA ALA A 65 10.04 -3.07 -1.20
C ALA A 65 8.85 -2.19 -1.65
N VAL A 66 7.67 -2.42 -1.05
CA VAL A 66 6.48 -1.60 -1.31
C VAL A 66 6.67 -0.14 -0.88
N ARG A 67 7.31 0.10 0.27
CA ARG A 67 7.62 1.47 0.76
C ARG A 67 8.59 2.19 -0.15
N GLU A 68 9.63 1.51 -0.62
CA GLU A 68 10.61 2.05 -1.54
C GLU A 68 9.95 2.35 -2.89
N MET A 69 9.14 1.44 -3.42
CA MET A 69 8.45 1.65 -4.70
C MET A 69 7.51 2.86 -4.68
N LEU A 70 6.68 3.00 -3.64
CA LEU A 70 5.76 4.14 -3.48
C LEU A 70 6.49 5.45 -3.14
N GLY A 71 7.72 5.38 -2.63
CA GLY A 71 8.52 6.56 -2.28
C GLY A 71 9.41 7.06 -3.42
N ASP A 72 9.83 6.17 -4.32
CA ASP A 72 10.78 6.47 -5.41
C ASP A 72 10.08 6.82 -6.73
N ASN A 73 8.82 6.41 -6.91
CA ASN A 73 8.06 6.70 -8.13
C ASN A 73 7.16 7.92 -7.94
N GLU A 74 7.25 8.87 -8.86
CA GLU A 74 6.22 9.90 -9.03
C GLU A 74 4.93 9.19 -9.46
N LEU A 75 3.94 9.18 -8.57
CA LEU A 75 2.63 8.59 -8.85
C LEU A 75 1.82 9.57 -9.69
N ASP A 76 1.24 9.10 -10.79
CA ASP A 76 0.21 9.86 -11.48
C ASP A 76 -0.94 10.22 -10.51
N PRO A 77 -1.53 11.42 -10.62
CA PRO A 77 -2.54 11.91 -9.67
C PRO A 77 -3.73 10.96 -9.53
N THR A 78 -4.14 10.31 -10.63
CA THR A 78 -5.20 9.29 -10.61
C THR A 78 -4.85 8.08 -9.73
N THR A 79 -3.58 7.64 -9.76
CA THR A 79 -3.10 6.52 -8.94
C THR A 79 -3.04 6.91 -7.47
N GLU A 80 -2.57 8.12 -7.17
CA GLU A 80 -2.54 8.66 -5.81
C GLU A 80 -3.96 8.73 -5.22
N GLU A 81 -4.94 9.27 -5.95
CA GLU A 81 -6.34 9.35 -5.50
C GLU A 81 -6.95 7.97 -5.23
N LEU A 82 -6.71 6.99 -6.11
CA LEU A 82 -7.18 5.61 -5.92
C LEU A 82 -6.56 4.97 -4.67
N LEU A 83 -5.27 5.17 -4.46
CA LEU A 83 -4.56 4.65 -3.29
C LEU A 83 -5.01 5.35 -2.00
N CYS A 84 -5.25 6.68 -2.02
CA CYS A 84 -5.86 7.42 -0.92
C CYS A 84 -7.20 6.81 -0.50
N ALA A 85 -8.11 6.61 -1.46
CA ALA A 85 -9.41 6.00 -1.19
C ALA A 85 -9.27 4.59 -0.61
N ARG A 86 -8.32 3.80 -1.13
CA ARG A 86 -8.02 2.45 -0.64
C ARG A 86 -7.49 2.45 0.79
N PHE A 87 -6.52 3.31 1.10
CA PHE A 87 -5.97 3.43 2.45
C PHE A 87 -7.02 3.90 3.45
N ALA A 88 -7.83 4.90 3.09
CA ALA A 88 -8.94 5.37 3.91
C ALA A 88 -9.95 4.24 4.18
N THR A 89 -10.28 3.44 3.17
CA THR A 89 -11.17 2.28 3.32
C THR A 89 -10.56 1.22 4.23
N TYR A 90 -9.30 0.85 4.03
CA TYR A 90 -8.61 -0.14 4.85
C TYR A 90 -8.54 0.28 6.33
N ILE A 91 -8.12 1.52 6.59
CA ILE A 91 -8.09 2.08 7.95
C ILE A 91 -9.50 2.06 8.56
N ARG A 92 -10.53 2.44 7.79
CA ARG A 92 -11.91 2.47 8.28
C ARG A 92 -12.41 1.10 8.69
N ASP A 93 -12.08 0.06 7.93
CA ASP A 93 -12.51 -1.32 8.16
C ASP A 93 -11.73 -1.99 9.32
N HIS A 94 -10.51 -1.52 9.60
CA HIS A 94 -9.58 -2.19 10.51
C HIS A 94 -9.19 -1.40 11.77
N GLN A 95 -9.71 -0.17 11.96
CA GLN A 95 -9.49 0.66 13.16
C GLN A 95 -10.27 0.20 14.40
#